data_AF-A0A101TDA1-F1
#
_entry.id   AF-A0A101TDA1-F1
#
_cell.length_a   1.000
_cell.length_b   1.000
_cell.length_c   1.000
_cell.angle_alpha   90.00
_cell.angle_beta   90.00
_cell.angle_gamma   90.00
#
_symmetry.space_group_name_H-M   'P 1'
#
loop_
_entity.id
_entity.type
_entity.pdbx_description
1 polymer ?
#
loop_
_entity_poly.entity_id
_entity_poly.type
_entity_poly.pdbx_seq_one_letter_code
_entity_poly.pdbx_strand_id
1 'polypeptide(L)'
;MLTGLVTDVGRRLAERWAAALVLPGLVFTALAATALTLGQRRWSDLELLRHRLRALTGAGSGSTRTAVLLLGVLAASFAAALLAEALAGPYERALQGSWPGPLGRLADRLTRRRQRAWEARDAACRQGGPATGLGALEAARNEVALVRPQCPTWIGDRLRAPAVRIRLQYRVELADAWPRLWLLLPDSSRAPLTESRQRLDEAMRLGGWAVLYLLLGAVWWPAAVAGAGAGLVAWRRGRERAEEYAELVESAVDVHLPELFERFDPETRPVRMSAGPAVTELFRKGAGPRHG
;
A
#
# COMPACT_ATOMS: atom_id res chain seq x y z
N MET A 1 13.21 28.64 -19.99
CA MET A 1 13.81 27.90 -18.86
C MET A 1 12.84 26.93 -18.16
N LEU A 2 11.55 27.25 -18.02
CA LEU A 2 10.55 26.33 -17.44
C LEU A 2 10.28 25.05 -18.27
N THR A 3 10.35 25.14 -19.60
CA THR A 3 10.19 23.96 -20.50
C THR A 3 11.32 22.95 -20.34
N GLY A 4 12.56 23.42 -20.14
CA GLY A 4 13.74 22.56 -19.92
C GLY A 4 13.70 21.81 -18.59
N LEU A 5 13.18 22.44 -17.53
CA LEU A 5 13.00 21.78 -16.23
C LEU A 5 11.89 20.72 -16.29
N VAL A 6 10.77 21.00 -16.98
CA VAL A 6 9.68 20.03 -17.14
C VAL A 6 10.13 18.83 -17.99
N THR A 7 10.90 19.04 -19.06
CA THR A 7 11.44 17.93 -19.85
C THR A 7 12.54 17.15 -19.14
N ASP A 8 13.40 17.80 -18.34
CA ASP A 8 14.42 17.08 -17.57
C ASP A 8 13.83 16.31 -16.39
N VAL A 9 12.83 16.86 -15.72
CA VAL A 9 12.07 16.15 -14.68
C VAL A 9 11.32 14.98 -15.32
N GLY A 10 10.63 15.20 -16.44
CA GLY A 10 9.95 14.15 -17.18
C GLY A 10 10.88 13.04 -17.67
N ARG A 11 12.07 13.39 -18.16
CA ARG A 11 13.09 12.43 -18.62
C ARG A 11 13.71 11.64 -17.47
N ARG A 12 14.12 12.29 -16.38
CA ARG A 12 14.66 11.59 -15.20
C ARG A 12 13.62 10.70 -14.54
N LEU A 13 12.36 11.13 -14.55
CA LEU A 13 11.26 10.31 -14.10
C LEU A 13 11.06 9.12 -15.06
N ALA A 14 11.00 9.34 -16.37
CA ALA A 14 10.90 8.25 -17.35
C ALA A 14 12.05 7.24 -17.25
N GLU A 15 13.30 7.69 -17.09
CA GLU A 15 14.48 6.84 -16.93
C GLU A 15 14.43 6.04 -15.62
N ARG A 16 14.04 6.69 -14.51
CA ARG A 16 13.95 6.02 -13.21
C ARG A 16 12.81 5.02 -13.15
N TRP A 17 11.68 5.33 -13.78
CA TRP A 17 10.53 4.44 -13.88
C TRP A 17 10.79 3.30 -14.86
N ALA A 18 11.45 3.56 -16.00
CA ALA A 18 11.87 2.52 -16.93
C ALA A 18 12.86 1.56 -16.26
N ALA A 19 13.90 2.06 -15.59
CA ALA A 19 14.84 1.18 -14.88
C ALA A 19 14.17 0.42 -13.71
N ALA A 20 13.30 1.09 -12.95
CA ALA A 20 12.62 0.48 -11.81
C ALA A 20 11.55 -0.54 -12.21
N LEU A 21 10.89 -0.41 -13.36
CA LEU A 21 9.87 -1.36 -13.82
C LEU A 21 10.42 -2.41 -14.78
N VAL A 22 11.29 -2.02 -15.72
CA VAL A 22 11.79 -2.93 -16.76
C VAL A 22 12.78 -3.91 -16.20
N LEU A 23 13.62 -3.54 -15.23
CA LEU A 23 14.61 -4.45 -14.67
C LEU A 23 13.96 -5.61 -13.90
N PRO A 24 13.02 -5.40 -12.96
CA PRO A 24 12.34 -6.50 -12.28
C PRO A 24 11.47 -7.32 -13.23
N GLY A 25 10.79 -6.68 -14.19
CA GLY A 25 10.03 -7.37 -15.23
C GLY A 25 10.90 -8.26 -16.10
N LEU A 26 12.12 -7.82 -16.45
CA LEU A 26 13.04 -8.58 -17.28
C LEU A 26 13.57 -9.80 -16.52
N VAL A 27 13.93 -9.62 -15.25
CA VAL A 27 14.32 -10.74 -14.37
C VAL A 27 13.16 -11.75 -14.25
N PHE A 28 11.93 -11.27 -14.01
CA PHE A 28 10.77 -12.15 -13.93
C PHE A 28 10.51 -12.88 -15.24
N THR A 29 10.58 -12.22 -16.40
CA THR A 29 10.38 -12.89 -17.69
C THR A 29 11.44 -13.93 -18.00
N ALA A 30 12.71 -13.66 -17.66
CA ALA A 30 13.78 -14.66 -17.81
C ALA A 30 13.52 -15.88 -16.93
N LEU A 31 13.09 -15.67 -15.67
CA LEU A 31 12.72 -16.75 -14.76
C LEU A 31 11.45 -17.48 -15.21
N ALA A 32 10.47 -16.77 -15.77
CA ALA A 32 9.25 -17.36 -16.29
C ALA A 32 9.51 -18.21 -17.54
N ALA A 33 10.36 -17.74 -18.47
CA ALA A 33 10.79 -18.53 -19.60
C ALA A 33 11.54 -19.80 -19.14
N THR A 34 12.45 -19.66 -18.17
CA THR A 34 13.18 -20.78 -17.56
C THR A 34 12.20 -21.77 -16.93
N ALA A 35 11.27 -21.30 -16.11
CA ALA A 35 10.24 -22.09 -15.45
C ALA A 35 9.37 -22.88 -16.44
N LEU A 36 8.91 -22.23 -17.51
CA LEU A 36 8.09 -22.86 -18.55
C LEU A 36 8.87 -23.90 -19.37
N THR A 37 10.20 -23.77 -19.48
CA THR A 37 11.04 -24.75 -20.19
C THR A 37 11.45 -25.95 -19.34
N LEU A 38 11.77 -25.74 -18.05
CA LEU A 38 12.27 -26.77 -17.14
C LEU A 38 11.13 -27.50 -16.41
N GLY A 39 10.05 -26.79 -16.09
CA GLY A 39 8.94 -27.27 -15.27
C GLY A 39 9.39 -27.74 -13.88
N GLN A 40 8.52 -28.49 -13.20
CA GLN A 40 8.78 -28.95 -11.82
C GLN A 40 9.89 -30.02 -11.74
N ARG A 41 9.98 -30.95 -12.71
CA ARG A 41 10.85 -32.14 -12.61
C ARG A 41 12.31 -31.88 -13.02
N ARG A 42 12.59 -30.94 -13.93
CA ARG A 42 13.95 -30.68 -14.45
C ARG A 42 14.49 -29.35 -13.97
N TRP A 43 14.20 -29.00 -12.72
CA TRP A 43 14.41 -27.66 -12.16
C TRP A 43 15.87 -27.16 -12.25
N SER A 44 16.86 -28.06 -12.37
CA SER A 44 18.29 -27.74 -12.47
C SER A 44 18.96 -28.14 -13.80
N ASP A 45 18.19 -28.50 -14.84
CA ASP A 45 18.75 -28.98 -16.12
C ASP A 45 19.25 -27.82 -17.00
N LEU A 46 20.46 -27.35 -16.67
CA LEU A 46 21.17 -26.28 -17.37
C LEU A 46 21.56 -26.64 -18.81
N GLU A 47 21.56 -27.92 -19.18
CA GLU A 47 21.86 -28.34 -20.56
C GLU A 47 20.67 -28.15 -21.47
N LEU A 48 19.47 -28.51 -21.00
CA LEU A 48 18.22 -28.26 -21.73
C LEU A 48 18.00 -26.77 -22.00
N LEU A 49 18.29 -25.92 -21.00
CA LEU A 49 18.21 -24.46 -21.15
C LEU A 49 19.19 -23.93 -22.21
N ARG A 50 20.46 -24.39 -22.16
CA ARG A 50 21.48 -24.02 -23.15
C ARG A 50 21.12 -24.51 -24.56
N HIS A 51 20.59 -25.71 -24.69
CA HIS A 51 20.17 -26.27 -25.97
C HIS A 51 19.01 -25.46 -26.59
N ARG A 52 18.00 -25.12 -25.79
CA ARG A 52 16.87 -24.26 -26.20
C ARG A 52 17.33 -22.86 -26.60
N LEU A 53 18.23 -22.26 -25.82
CA LEU A 53 18.77 -20.93 -26.12
C LEU A 53 19.58 -20.95 -27.43
N ARG A 54 20.42 -21.97 -27.64
CA ARG A 54 21.17 -22.17 -28.89
C ARG A 54 20.27 -22.46 -30.09
N ALA A 55 19.16 -23.18 -29.91
CA ALA A 55 18.17 -23.38 -30.98
C ALA A 55 17.47 -22.08 -31.36
N LEU A 56 17.21 -21.19 -30.38
CA LEU A 56 16.62 -19.87 -30.62
C LEU A 56 17.59 -18.91 -31.33
N THR A 57 18.89 -18.97 -31.02
CA THR A 57 19.91 -18.08 -31.60
C THR A 57 20.59 -18.63 -32.85
N GLY A 58 20.66 -19.96 -33.02
CA GLY A 58 21.32 -20.63 -34.15
C GLY A 58 20.47 -20.76 -35.41
N ALA A 59 19.15 -20.69 -35.29
CA ALA A 59 18.24 -20.76 -36.44
C ALA A 59 18.08 -19.37 -37.11
N GLY A 60 19.09 -18.91 -37.84
CA GLY A 60 19.00 -17.77 -38.76
C GLY A 60 19.15 -16.39 -38.12
N SER A 61 20.32 -15.77 -38.31
CA SER A 61 20.68 -14.42 -37.84
C SER A 61 20.06 -13.30 -38.70
N GLY A 62 18.74 -13.32 -38.89
CA GLY A 62 18.04 -12.20 -39.51
C GLY A 62 17.85 -11.07 -38.49
N SER A 63 18.30 -9.85 -38.80
CA SER A 63 18.09 -8.64 -37.97
C SER A 63 16.64 -8.51 -37.49
N THR A 64 15.68 -8.82 -38.36
CA THR A 64 14.24 -8.82 -38.08
C THR A 64 13.82 -9.82 -36.99
N ARG A 65 14.37 -11.04 -36.97
CA ARG A 65 14.01 -12.05 -35.96
C ARG A 65 14.50 -11.64 -34.57
N THR A 66 15.73 -11.14 -34.49
CA THR A 66 16.30 -10.63 -33.24
C THR A 66 15.50 -9.44 -32.71
N ALA A 67 15.11 -8.51 -33.60
CA ALA A 67 14.25 -7.38 -33.24
C ALA A 67 12.89 -7.83 -32.69
N VAL A 68 12.24 -8.81 -33.33
CA VAL A 68 10.94 -9.37 -32.86
C VAL A 68 11.08 -10.06 -31.51
N LEU A 69 12.14 -10.85 -31.30
CA LEU A 69 12.38 -11.52 -30.01
C LEU A 69 12.64 -10.51 -28.88
N LEU A 70 13.48 -9.49 -29.14
CA LEU A 70 13.71 -8.42 -28.17
C LEU A 70 12.40 -7.69 -27.85
N LEU A 71 11.64 -7.30 -28.86
CA LEU A 71 10.34 -6.64 -28.67
C LEU A 71 9.38 -7.51 -27.84
N GLY A 72 9.34 -8.82 -28.09
CA GLY A 72 8.54 -9.76 -27.31
C GLY A 72 8.97 -9.84 -25.84
N VAL A 73 10.28 -9.89 -25.55
CA VAL A 73 10.81 -9.90 -24.16
C VAL A 73 10.49 -8.58 -23.45
N LEU A 74 10.69 -7.44 -24.12
CA LEU A 74 10.34 -6.13 -23.58
C LEU A 74 8.83 -6.03 -23.29
N ALA A 75 7.98 -6.48 -24.20
CA ALA A 75 6.53 -6.48 -24.01
C ALA A 75 6.10 -7.38 -22.84
N ALA A 76 6.68 -8.58 -22.73
CA ALA A 76 6.43 -9.49 -21.61
C ALA A 76 6.91 -8.91 -20.27
N SER A 77 8.06 -8.23 -20.25
CA SER A 77 8.62 -7.58 -19.06
C SER A 77 7.71 -6.47 -18.57
N PHE A 78 7.25 -5.63 -19.51
CA PHE A 78 6.29 -4.57 -19.23
C PHE A 78 4.96 -5.13 -18.71
N ALA A 79 4.42 -6.19 -19.33
CA ALA A 79 3.21 -6.85 -18.88
C ALA A 79 3.35 -7.42 -17.46
N ALA A 80 4.50 -8.03 -17.14
CA ALA A 80 4.78 -8.53 -15.79
C ALA A 80 4.83 -7.40 -14.75
N ALA A 81 5.45 -6.26 -15.09
CA ALA A 81 5.48 -5.11 -14.21
C ALA A 81 4.08 -4.53 -13.96
N LEU A 82 3.24 -4.44 -15.00
CA LEU A 82 1.84 -4.01 -14.85
C LEU A 82 1.02 -4.98 -13.99
N LEU A 83 1.22 -6.29 -14.16
CA LEU A 83 0.55 -7.30 -13.32
C LEU A 83 1.00 -7.20 -11.86
N ALA A 84 2.27 -6.98 -11.60
CA ALA A 84 2.79 -6.80 -10.25
C ALA A 84 2.17 -5.57 -9.57
N GLU A 85 2.09 -4.46 -10.31
CA GLU A 85 1.44 -3.22 -9.85
C GLU A 85 -0.05 -3.44 -9.60
N ALA A 86 -0.75 -4.12 -10.51
CA ALA A 86 -2.17 -4.45 -10.36
C ALA A 86 -2.44 -5.38 -9.15
N LEU A 87 -1.47 -6.22 -8.79
CA LEU A 87 -1.55 -7.11 -7.63
C LEU A 87 -1.22 -6.42 -6.29
N ALA A 88 -0.58 -5.25 -6.31
CA ALA A 88 -0.28 -4.49 -5.09
C ALA A 88 -1.57 -4.10 -4.32
N GLY A 89 -2.60 -3.64 -5.03
CA GLY A 89 -3.89 -3.28 -4.43
C GLY A 89 -4.64 -4.46 -3.78
N PRO A 90 -4.84 -5.60 -4.47
CA PRO A 90 -5.34 -6.84 -3.87
C PRO A 90 -4.51 -7.33 -2.68
N TYR A 91 -3.18 -7.23 -2.75
CA TYR A 91 -2.29 -7.57 -1.64
C TYR A 91 -2.52 -6.67 -0.43
N GLU A 92 -2.59 -5.35 -0.64
CA GLU A 92 -2.92 -4.38 0.40
C GLU A 92 -4.31 -4.66 1.00
N ARG A 93 -5.32 -4.89 0.15
CA ARG A 93 -6.70 -5.25 0.56
C ARG A 93 -6.74 -6.53 1.40
N ALA A 94 -5.96 -7.53 1.03
CA ALA A 94 -5.81 -8.74 1.83
C ALA A 94 -5.16 -8.44 3.19
N LEU A 95 -4.13 -7.60 3.23
CA LEU A 95 -3.49 -7.15 4.47
C LEU A 95 -4.36 -6.21 5.30
N GLN A 96 -5.36 -5.55 4.72
CA GLN A 96 -6.37 -4.77 5.44
C GLN A 96 -7.54 -5.64 5.94
N GLY A 97 -7.59 -6.92 5.56
CA GLY A 97 -8.60 -7.87 6.02
C GLY A 97 -9.80 -8.09 5.11
N SER A 98 -9.81 -7.49 3.92
CA SER A 98 -10.87 -7.71 2.93
C SER A 98 -10.62 -8.98 2.11
N TRP A 99 -10.97 -10.12 2.70
CA TRP A 99 -10.72 -11.44 2.10
C TRP A 99 -11.95 -11.90 1.30
N PRO A 100 -11.79 -12.33 0.03
CA PRO A 100 -12.92 -12.68 -0.83
C PRO A 100 -13.59 -14.00 -0.42
N GLY A 101 -14.91 -14.04 -0.61
CA GLY A 101 -15.74 -15.26 -0.60
C GLY A 101 -15.50 -16.20 0.60
N PRO A 102 -15.04 -17.45 0.39
CA PRO A 102 -14.91 -18.45 1.44
C PRO A 102 -13.86 -18.08 2.51
N LEU A 103 -12.89 -17.23 2.14
CA LEU A 103 -11.87 -16.76 3.07
C LEU A 103 -12.43 -15.75 4.09
N GLY A 104 -13.62 -15.17 3.85
CA GLY A 104 -14.28 -14.27 4.81
C GLY A 104 -14.55 -14.96 6.16
N ARG A 105 -14.99 -16.22 6.15
CA ARG A 105 -15.19 -17.00 7.39
C ARG A 105 -13.88 -17.22 8.15
N LEU A 106 -12.77 -17.38 7.41
CA LEU A 106 -11.45 -17.51 8.01
C LEU A 106 -10.99 -16.17 8.60
N ALA A 107 -11.23 -15.06 7.87
CA ALA A 107 -10.97 -13.72 8.36
C ALA A 107 -11.73 -13.47 9.68
N ASP A 108 -13.02 -13.78 9.75
CA ASP A 108 -13.83 -13.64 10.97
C ASP A 108 -13.28 -14.48 12.13
N ARG A 109 -12.90 -15.74 11.87
CA ARG A 109 -12.32 -16.63 12.88
C ARG A 109 -11.00 -16.07 13.41
N LEU A 110 -10.13 -15.57 12.53
CA LEU A 110 -8.85 -14.97 12.90
C LEU A 110 -9.06 -13.67 13.69
N THR A 111 -9.96 -12.80 13.23
CA THR A 111 -10.34 -11.56 13.93
C THR A 111 -10.84 -11.89 15.33
N ARG A 112 -11.76 -12.85 15.49
CA ARG A 112 -12.26 -13.27 16.81
C ARG A 112 -11.17 -13.86 17.71
N ARG A 113 -10.26 -14.66 17.15
CA ARG A 113 -9.11 -15.19 17.90
C ARG A 113 -8.24 -14.05 18.43
N ARG A 114 -7.96 -13.05 17.59
CA ARG A 114 -7.17 -11.88 17.97
C ARG A 114 -7.91 -10.98 18.97
N GLN A 115 -9.21 -10.79 18.82
CA GLN A 115 -10.05 -10.10 19.80
C GLN A 115 -9.97 -10.75 21.17
N ARG A 116 -10.15 -12.08 21.26
CA ARG A 116 -10.03 -12.81 22.53
C ARG A 116 -8.63 -12.66 23.15
N ALA A 117 -7.59 -12.77 22.32
CA ALA A 117 -6.21 -12.60 22.78
C ALA A 117 -5.90 -11.17 23.25
N TRP A 118 -6.56 -10.16 22.68
CA TRP A 118 -6.47 -8.77 23.10
C TRP A 118 -7.27 -8.53 24.38
N GLU A 119 -8.51 -9.01 24.45
CA GLU A 119 -9.41 -8.88 25.61
C GLU A 119 -8.81 -9.53 26.87
N ALA A 120 -8.17 -10.69 26.74
CA ALA A 120 -7.48 -11.33 27.86
C ALA A 120 -6.33 -10.49 28.40
N ARG A 121 -5.55 -9.83 27.52
CA ARG A 121 -4.45 -8.95 27.90
C ARG A 121 -4.95 -7.63 28.47
N ASP A 122 -6.01 -7.07 27.89
CA ASP A 122 -6.65 -5.86 28.38
C ASP A 122 -7.29 -6.06 29.77
N ALA A 123 -7.87 -7.23 30.03
CA ALA A 123 -8.35 -7.59 31.36
C ALA A 123 -7.19 -7.65 32.37
N ALA A 124 -6.02 -8.17 31.98
CA ALA A 124 -4.82 -8.18 32.83
C ALA A 124 -4.32 -6.75 33.10
N CYS A 125 -4.32 -5.85 32.10
CA CYS A 125 -4.02 -4.42 32.30
C CYS A 125 -4.97 -3.77 33.32
N ARG A 126 -6.28 -4.07 33.25
CA ARG A 126 -7.29 -3.49 34.15
C ARG A 126 -7.19 -4.03 35.59
N GLN A 127 -6.69 -5.25 35.76
CA GLN A 127 -6.49 -5.87 37.07
C GLN A 127 -5.14 -5.49 37.69
N GLY A 128 -4.12 -5.20 36.87
CA GLY A 128 -2.85 -4.66 37.31
C GLY A 128 -3.02 -3.23 37.83
N GLY A 129 -2.89 -3.02 39.14
CA GLY A 129 -2.92 -1.68 39.72
C GLY A 129 -1.75 -0.81 39.24
N PRO A 130 -1.81 0.52 39.41
CA PRO A 130 -0.81 1.48 38.91
C PRO A 130 0.63 1.24 39.38
N ALA A 131 0.84 0.42 40.41
CA ALA A 131 2.15 0.13 41.00
C ALA A 131 2.89 -1.09 40.41
N THR A 132 2.25 -1.92 39.55
CA THR A 132 2.85 -3.17 39.05
C THR A 132 2.90 -3.23 37.53
N GLY A 133 4.05 -2.90 36.94
CA GLY A 133 4.41 -3.31 35.58
C GLY A 133 3.41 -2.93 34.47
N LEU A 134 2.59 -1.90 34.66
CA LEU A 134 1.51 -1.52 33.74
C LEU A 134 2.02 -1.34 32.32
N GLY A 135 3.19 -0.71 32.15
CA GLY A 135 3.81 -0.52 30.84
C GLY A 135 4.16 -1.82 30.11
N ALA A 136 4.55 -2.88 30.81
CA ALA A 136 4.81 -4.19 30.21
C ALA A 136 3.51 -4.89 29.79
N LEU A 137 2.46 -4.78 30.60
CA LEU A 137 1.14 -5.31 30.27
C LEU A 137 0.52 -4.58 29.08
N GLU A 138 0.64 -3.26 29.04
CA GLU A 138 0.20 -2.42 27.92
C GLU A 138 1.00 -2.71 26.65
N ALA A 139 2.33 -2.85 26.75
CA ALA A 139 3.16 -3.27 25.61
C ALA A 139 2.70 -4.62 25.06
N ALA A 140 2.51 -5.62 25.93
CA ALA A 140 2.03 -6.95 25.53
C ALA A 140 0.62 -6.91 24.89
N ARG A 141 -0.29 -6.04 25.36
CA ARG A 141 -1.59 -5.81 24.72
C ARG A 141 -1.40 -5.16 23.34
N ASN A 142 -0.58 -4.12 23.27
CA ASN A 142 -0.34 -3.34 22.07
C ASN A 142 0.38 -4.15 20.97
N GLU A 143 1.17 -5.17 21.34
CA GLU A 143 1.71 -6.16 20.40
C GLU A 143 0.62 -6.86 19.59
N VAL A 144 -0.54 -7.13 20.20
CA VAL A 144 -1.70 -7.70 19.51
C VAL A 144 -2.37 -6.66 18.63
N ALA A 145 -2.73 -5.52 19.22
CA ALA A 145 -3.25 -4.33 18.56
C ALA A 145 -3.39 -3.15 19.55
N LEU A 146 -3.26 -1.91 19.05
CA LEU A 146 -3.47 -0.69 19.84
C LEU A 146 -4.92 -0.47 20.28
N VAL A 147 -5.86 -0.94 19.48
CA VAL A 147 -7.31 -0.92 19.76
C VAL A 147 -7.85 -2.34 19.60
N ARG A 148 -9.06 -2.59 20.12
CA ARG A 148 -9.72 -3.89 19.95
C ARG A 148 -9.70 -4.30 18.47
N PRO A 149 -9.07 -5.45 18.12
CA PRO A 149 -8.90 -5.88 16.73
C PRO A 149 -10.22 -5.94 15.96
N GLN A 150 -10.22 -5.45 14.73
CA GLN A 150 -11.35 -5.51 13.81
C GLN A 150 -10.99 -6.23 12.50
N CYS A 151 -9.71 -6.49 12.28
CA CYS A 151 -9.18 -7.15 11.09
C CYS A 151 -8.45 -8.47 11.46
N PRO A 152 -8.37 -9.42 10.53
CA PRO A 152 -7.61 -10.66 10.73
C PRO A 152 -6.10 -10.40 10.82
N THR A 153 -5.62 -9.29 10.27
CA THR A 153 -4.22 -8.93 10.07
C THR A 153 -3.79 -7.74 10.92
N TRP A 154 -2.56 -7.77 11.44
CA TRP A 154 -2.04 -6.69 12.29
C TRP A 154 -1.92 -5.37 11.52
N ILE A 155 -1.50 -5.42 10.26
CA ILE A 155 -1.36 -4.23 9.40
C ILE A 155 -2.72 -3.52 9.25
N GLY A 156 -3.79 -4.29 8.99
CA GLY A 156 -5.15 -3.75 8.91
C GLY A 156 -5.61 -3.07 10.19
N ASP A 157 -5.37 -3.69 11.35
CA ASP A 157 -5.70 -3.05 12.64
C ASP A 157 -4.86 -1.80 12.90
N ARG A 158 -3.56 -1.83 12.57
CA ARG A 158 -2.66 -0.69 12.79
C ARG A 158 -3.07 0.53 11.96
N LEU A 159 -3.44 0.32 10.69
CA LEU A 159 -3.92 1.38 9.79
C LEU A 159 -5.30 1.93 10.20
N ARG A 160 -6.14 1.10 10.83
CA ARG A 160 -7.46 1.53 11.36
C ARG A 160 -7.38 2.18 12.74
N ALA A 161 -6.31 1.92 13.50
CA ALA A 161 -6.19 2.39 14.87
C ALA A 161 -6.35 3.90 15.04
N PRO A 162 -5.76 4.77 14.19
CA PRO A 162 -5.93 6.23 14.31
C PRO A 162 -7.40 6.65 14.24
N ALA A 163 -8.16 6.14 13.27
CA ALA A 163 -9.58 6.45 13.11
C ALA A 163 -10.40 6.08 14.36
N VAL A 164 -10.10 4.93 14.97
CA VAL A 164 -10.79 4.48 16.19
C VAL A 164 -10.39 5.34 17.40
N ARG A 165 -9.09 5.62 17.56
CA ARG A 165 -8.55 6.40 18.68
C ARG A 165 -9.02 7.85 18.63
N ILE A 166 -8.96 8.49 17.47
CA ILE A 166 -9.46 9.85 17.24
C ILE A 166 -10.95 9.94 17.54
N ARG A 167 -11.76 8.96 17.10
CA ARG A 167 -13.19 8.93 17.43
C ARG A 167 -13.45 8.78 18.93
N LEU A 168 -12.68 7.93 19.62
CA LEU A 168 -12.83 7.73 21.06
C LEU A 168 -12.42 8.97 21.86
N GLN A 169 -11.34 9.64 21.45
CA GLN A 169 -10.76 10.80 22.15
C GLN A 169 -11.52 12.09 21.85
N TYR A 170 -11.77 12.39 20.57
CA TYR A 170 -12.28 13.67 20.11
C TYR A 170 -13.73 13.64 19.64
N ARG A 171 -14.36 12.45 19.57
CA ARG A 171 -15.72 12.27 19.03
C ARG A 171 -15.89 12.75 17.59
N VAL A 172 -14.79 12.81 16.84
CA VAL A 172 -14.75 13.18 15.43
C VAL A 172 -14.52 11.93 14.58
N GLU A 173 -15.29 11.78 13.51
CA GLU A 173 -15.03 10.76 12.50
C GLU A 173 -13.90 11.22 11.58
N LEU A 174 -12.77 10.50 11.61
CA LEU A 174 -11.59 10.83 10.82
C LEU A 174 -11.90 10.89 9.32
N ALA A 175 -12.77 10.01 8.81
CA ALA A 175 -13.12 9.98 7.39
C ALA A 175 -13.75 11.30 6.91
N ASP A 176 -14.56 11.95 7.76
CA ASP A 176 -15.25 13.20 7.43
C ASP A 176 -14.36 14.43 7.69
N ALA A 177 -13.53 14.37 8.74
CA ALA A 177 -12.63 15.46 9.10
C ALA A 177 -11.38 15.50 8.21
N TRP A 178 -10.94 14.38 7.64
CA TRP A 178 -9.66 14.28 6.93
C TRP A 178 -9.53 15.20 5.71
N PRO A 179 -10.51 15.32 4.78
CA PRO A 179 -10.43 16.28 3.69
C PRO A 179 -10.38 17.73 4.20
N ARG A 180 -11.11 17.98 5.29
CA ARG A 180 -11.06 19.15 6.20
C ARG A 180 -9.62 19.54 6.52
N LEU A 181 -9.03 18.70 7.36
CA LEU A 181 -7.68 18.78 7.86
C LEU A 181 -6.66 18.90 6.74
N TRP A 182 -6.75 18.09 5.69
CA TRP A 182 -5.77 18.08 4.61
C TRP A 182 -5.59 19.44 3.93
N LEU A 183 -6.66 20.23 3.83
CA LEU A 183 -6.61 21.60 3.28
C LEU A 183 -6.00 22.61 4.26
N LEU A 184 -6.02 22.32 5.56
CA LEU A 184 -5.46 23.15 6.61
C LEU A 184 -3.97 22.85 6.85
N LEU A 185 -3.54 21.61 6.59
CA LEU A 185 -2.18 21.16 6.86
C LEU A 185 -1.14 21.96 6.05
N PRO A 186 -0.10 22.49 6.69
CA PRO A 186 1.03 23.10 5.99
C PRO A 186 1.81 22.06 5.18
N ASP A 187 2.56 22.52 4.17
CA ASP A 187 3.39 21.64 3.32
C ASP A 187 4.40 20.83 4.16
N SER A 188 4.90 21.40 5.25
CA SER A 188 5.81 20.74 6.21
C SER A 188 5.18 19.51 6.89
N SER A 189 3.85 19.46 7.05
CA SER A 189 3.13 18.30 7.57
C SER A 189 2.63 17.36 6.46
N ARG A 190 2.28 17.90 5.27
CA ARG A 190 1.82 17.09 4.14
C ARG A 190 2.94 16.25 3.50
N ALA A 191 4.17 16.76 3.45
CA ALA A 191 5.29 16.04 2.84
C ALA A 191 5.63 14.71 3.56
N PRO A 192 5.85 14.68 4.89
CA PRO A 192 6.08 13.42 5.61
C PRO A 192 4.92 12.41 5.51
N LEU A 193 3.67 12.88 5.52
CA LEU A 193 2.49 12.01 5.33
C LEU A 193 2.45 11.38 3.95
N THR A 194 2.75 12.16 2.91
CA THR A 194 2.77 11.67 1.53
C THR A 194 3.93 10.69 1.33
N GLU A 195 5.09 10.99 1.89
CA GLU A 195 6.28 10.14 1.80
C GLU A 195 6.08 8.80 2.54
N SER A 196 5.54 8.83 3.76
CA SER A 196 5.22 7.61 4.51
C SER A 196 4.16 6.75 3.80
N ARG A 197 3.13 7.37 3.17
CA ARG A 197 2.18 6.65 2.31
C ARG A 197 2.87 6.00 1.11
N GLN A 198 3.77 6.71 0.43
CA GLN A 198 4.55 6.17 -0.70
C GLN A 198 5.41 4.99 -0.29
N ARG A 199 6.12 5.08 0.85
CA ARG A 199 6.92 3.98 1.41
C ARG A 199 6.07 2.75 1.74
N LEU A 200 4.83 2.94 2.16
CA LEU A 200 3.87 1.85 2.37
C LEU A 200 3.45 1.24 1.03
N ASP A 201 3.15 2.05 0.02
CA ASP A 201 2.81 1.57 -1.34
C ASP A 201 3.96 0.76 -1.95
N GLU A 202 5.21 1.18 -1.78
CA GLU A 202 6.39 0.42 -2.23
C GLU A 202 6.46 -0.97 -1.60
N ALA A 203 6.11 -1.10 -0.31
CA ALA A 203 6.04 -2.40 0.36
C ALA A 203 4.90 -3.27 -0.21
N MET A 204 3.76 -2.67 -0.56
CA MET A 204 2.64 -3.38 -1.19
C MET A 204 2.97 -3.83 -2.61
N ARG A 205 3.72 -3.02 -3.38
CA ARG A 205 4.24 -3.40 -4.70
C ARG A 205 5.17 -4.60 -4.62
N LEU A 206 6.06 -4.65 -3.63
CA LEU A 206 6.90 -5.83 -3.39
C LEU A 206 6.04 -7.07 -3.07
N GLY A 207 4.93 -6.90 -2.36
CA GLY A 207 3.93 -7.94 -2.15
C GLY A 207 3.28 -8.42 -3.45
N GLY A 208 2.97 -7.50 -4.37
CA GLY A 208 2.50 -7.83 -5.72
C GLY A 208 3.48 -8.71 -6.49
N TRP A 209 4.78 -8.38 -6.46
CA TRP A 209 5.83 -9.23 -7.02
C TRP A 209 5.91 -10.60 -6.34
N ALA A 210 5.80 -10.65 -5.01
CA ALA A 210 5.80 -11.90 -4.27
C ALA A 210 4.67 -12.84 -4.72
N VAL A 211 3.47 -12.30 -4.94
CA VAL A 211 2.33 -13.07 -5.47
C VAL A 211 2.64 -13.63 -6.86
N LEU A 212 3.21 -12.83 -7.77
CA LEU A 212 3.61 -13.32 -9.09
C LEU A 212 4.63 -14.46 -9.02
N TYR A 213 5.66 -14.33 -8.17
CA TYR A 213 6.66 -15.38 -7.99
C TYR A 213 6.07 -16.66 -7.36
N LEU A 214 5.12 -16.53 -6.43
CA LEU A 214 4.41 -17.68 -5.86
C LEU A 214 3.55 -18.40 -6.91
N LEU A 215 2.85 -17.66 -7.77
CA LEU A 215 2.10 -18.23 -8.89
C LEU A 215 3.03 -18.95 -9.87
N LEU A 216 4.19 -18.36 -10.19
CA LEU A 216 5.21 -19.01 -11.01
C LEU A 216 5.77 -20.27 -10.33
N GLY A 217 5.85 -20.25 -9.00
CA GLY A 217 6.20 -21.39 -8.15
C GLY A 217 5.37 -22.65 -8.36
N ALA A 218 4.11 -22.49 -8.77
CA ALA A 218 3.24 -23.62 -9.12
C ALA A 218 3.71 -24.38 -10.36
N VAL A 219 4.53 -23.74 -11.21
CA VAL A 219 5.15 -24.34 -12.41
C VAL A 219 6.62 -24.72 -12.16
N TRP A 220 7.34 -23.94 -11.36
CA TRP A 220 8.75 -24.15 -11.05
C TRP A 220 9.06 -23.76 -9.60
N TRP A 221 9.17 -24.76 -8.72
CA TRP A 221 9.27 -24.57 -7.26
C TRP A 221 10.35 -23.57 -6.77
N PRO A 222 11.52 -23.36 -7.41
CA PRO A 222 12.47 -22.35 -6.95
C PRO A 222 11.90 -20.93 -6.96
N ALA A 223 10.99 -20.62 -7.91
CA ALA A 223 10.28 -19.34 -7.92
C ALA A 223 9.37 -19.18 -6.70
N ALA A 224 8.81 -20.27 -6.16
CA ALA A 224 8.03 -20.23 -4.92
C ALA A 224 8.89 -19.80 -3.73
N VAL A 225 10.15 -20.25 -3.66
CA VAL A 225 11.09 -19.86 -2.58
C VAL A 225 11.42 -18.37 -2.68
N ALA A 226 11.72 -17.88 -3.89
CA ALA A 226 11.94 -16.45 -4.13
C ALA A 226 10.71 -15.62 -3.77
N GLY A 227 9.50 -16.09 -4.16
CA GLY A 227 8.23 -15.45 -3.83
C GLY A 227 7.93 -15.44 -2.33
N ALA A 228 8.19 -16.53 -1.62
CA ALA A 228 8.02 -16.59 -0.17
C ALA A 228 8.99 -15.64 0.56
N GLY A 229 10.26 -15.58 0.12
CA GLY A 229 11.24 -14.64 0.63
C GLY A 229 10.84 -13.18 0.41
N ALA A 230 10.47 -12.83 -0.83
CA ALA A 230 9.97 -11.50 -1.18
C ALA A 230 8.70 -11.14 -0.39
N GLY A 231 7.79 -12.10 -0.20
CA GLY A 231 6.56 -11.94 0.57
C GLY A 231 6.83 -11.68 2.05
N LEU A 232 7.78 -12.40 2.65
CA LEU A 232 8.20 -12.17 4.04
C LEU A 232 8.79 -10.76 4.21
N VAL A 233 9.64 -10.33 3.27
CA VAL A 233 10.22 -8.98 3.28
C VAL A 233 9.14 -7.91 3.09
N ALA A 234 8.23 -8.10 2.14
CA ALA A 234 7.09 -7.21 1.91
C ALA A 234 6.20 -7.10 3.14
N TRP A 235 5.94 -8.22 3.83
CA TRP A 235 5.16 -8.24 5.05
C TRP A 235 5.85 -7.53 6.22
N ARG A 236 7.16 -7.77 6.43
CA ARG A 236 7.94 -7.08 7.47
C ARG A 236 7.99 -5.57 7.22
N ARG A 237 8.36 -5.17 6.00
CA ARG A 237 8.37 -3.75 5.60
C ARG A 237 6.97 -3.14 5.71
N GLY A 238 5.95 -3.85 5.25
CA GLY A 238 4.56 -3.39 5.35
C GLY A 238 4.13 -3.16 6.80
N ARG A 239 4.60 -3.99 7.74
CA ARG A 239 4.35 -3.82 9.18
C ARG A 239 4.98 -2.53 9.71
N GLU A 240 6.27 -2.33 9.48
CA GLU A 240 7.01 -1.14 9.92
C GLU A 240 6.44 0.15 9.30
N ARG A 241 6.17 0.15 7.99
CA ARG A 241 5.66 1.35 7.29
C ARG A 241 4.21 1.67 7.64
N ALA A 242 3.38 0.66 7.93
CA ALA A 242 2.01 0.88 8.38
C ALA A 242 1.97 1.51 9.77
N GLU A 243 2.94 1.18 10.64
CA GLU A 243 3.09 1.80 11.95
C GLU A 243 3.48 3.27 11.84
N GLU A 244 4.55 3.57 11.10
CA GLU A 244 5.02 4.94 10.84
C GLU A 244 3.90 5.80 10.25
N TYR A 245 3.23 5.31 9.20
CA TYR A 245 2.15 6.06 8.55
C TYR A 245 0.97 6.31 9.50
N ALA A 246 0.54 5.30 10.24
CA ALA A 246 -0.59 5.44 11.15
C ALA A 246 -0.28 6.37 12.33
N GLU A 247 0.95 6.36 12.85
CA GLU A 247 1.41 7.31 13.86
C GLU A 247 1.41 8.75 13.32
N LEU A 248 1.98 8.98 12.13
CA LEU A 248 1.99 10.30 11.52
C LEU A 248 0.58 10.85 11.25
N VAL A 249 -0.35 10.00 10.81
CA VAL A 249 -1.76 10.39 10.62
C VAL A 249 -2.39 10.81 11.94
N GLU A 250 -2.18 10.03 13.02
CA GLU A 250 -2.70 10.35 14.35
C GLU A 250 -2.10 11.67 14.87
N SER A 251 -0.77 11.81 14.84
CA SER A 251 -0.09 13.05 15.27
C SER A 251 -0.50 14.26 14.45
N ALA A 252 -0.70 14.12 13.14
CA ALA A 252 -1.15 15.22 12.29
C ALA A 252 -2.56 15.69 12.68
N VAL A 253 -3.45 14.76 13.05
CA VAL A 253 -4.77 15.11 13.57
C VAL A 253 -4.60 15.78 14.94
N ASP A 254 -3.88 15.18 15.88
CA ASP A 254 -3.75 15.72 17.24
C ASP A 254 -3.21 17.15 17.27
N VAL A 255 -2.26 17.48 16.37
CA VAL A 255 -1.66 18.81 16.27
C VAL A 255 -2.59 19.83 15.60
N HIS A 256 -3.30 19.45 14.53
CA HIS A 256 -4.06 20.39 13.68
C HIS A 256 -5.57 20.39 13.95
N LEU A 257 -6.07 19.47 14.79
CA LEU A 257 -7.48 19.39 15.14
C LEU A 257 -8.00 20.65 15.88
N PRO A 258 -7.25 21.29 16.80
CA PRO A 258 -7.71 22.55 17.40
C PRO A 258 -7.95 23.65 16.37
N GLU A 259 -7.08 23.76 15.36
CA GLU A 259 -7.23 24.76 14.28
C GLU A 259 -8.47 24.46 13.41
N LEU A 260 -8.78 23.17 13.21
CA LEU A 260 -10.03 22.78 12.56
C LEU A 260 -11.24 23.27 13.37
N PHE A 261 -11.26 23.02 14.68
CA PHE A 261 -12.38 23.47 15.51
C PHE A 261 -12.51 24.98 15.55
N GLU A 262 -11.41 25.73 15.66
CA GLU A 262 -11.45 27.19 15.62
C GLU A 262 -12.03 27.73 14.30
N ARG A 263 -11.70 27.12 13.17
CA ARG A 263 -12.21 27.55 11.85
C ARG A 263 -13.69 27.25 11.64
N PHE A 264 -14.22 26.21 12.29
CA PHE A 264 -15.60 25.73 12.14
C PHE A 264 -16.47 25.99 13.38
N ASP A 265 -15.98 26.80 14.32
CA ASP A 265 -16.73 27.16 15.52
C ASP A 265 -17.94 28.06 15.15
N PRO A 266 -19.18 27.58 15.34
CA PRO A 266 -20.38 28.34 14.99
C PRO A 266 -20.60 29.57 15.88
N GLU A 267 -20.01 29.62 17.07
CA GLU A 267 -20.16 30.75 18.00
C GLU A 267 -19.27 31.92 17.58
N THR A 268 -18.00 31.65 17.25
CA THR A 268 -17.06 32.70 16.80
C THR A 268 -17.17 33.02 15.31
N ARG A 269 -17.58 32.06 14.45
CA ARG A 269 -17.72 32.25 13.00
C ARG A 269 -19.05 31.70 12.48
N PRO A 270 -20.18 32.37 12.78
CA PRO A 270 -21.49 31.91 12.33
C PRO A 270 -21.58 31.96 10.80
N VAL A 271 -21.64 30.79 10.17
CA VAL A 271 -21.91 30.66 8.74
C VAL A 271 -23.39 30.94 8.49
N ARG A 272 -23.72 32.15 8.01
CA ARG A 272 -25.09 32.49 7.60
C ARG A 272 -25.43 31.77 6.31
N MET A 273 -26.23 30.71 6.40
CA MET A 273 -26.66 29.94 5.22
C MET A 273 -27.41 30.80 4.18
N SER A 274 -28.09 31.85 4.62
CA SER A 274 -28.75 32.84 3.75
C SER A 274 -27.78 33.65 2.88
N ALA A 275 -26.49 33.70 3.20
CA ALA A 275 -25.47 34.39 2.40
C ALA A 275 -24.97 33.56 1.20
N GLY A 276 -25.29 32.26 1.14
CA GLY A 276 -24.84 31.36 0.06
C GLY A 276 -25.16 31.85 -1.36
N PRO A 277 -26.41 32.27 -1.65
CA PRO A 277 -26.77 32.84 -2.94
C PRO A 277 -25.98 34.11 -3.29
N ALA A 278 -25.81 35.03 -2.33
CA ALA A 278 -25.07 36.28 -2.53
C ALA A 278 -23.57 36.04 -2.78
N VAL A 279 -22.95 35.09 -2.07
CA VAL A 279 -21.56 34.69 -2.30
C VAL A 279 -21.39 34.03 -3.68
N THR A 280 -22.37 33.22 -4.09
CA THR A 280 -22.38 32.59 -5.42
C THR A 280 -22.46 33.64 -6.53
N GLU A 281 -23.29 34.66 -6.36
CA GLU A 281 -23.43 35.78 -7.30
C GLU A 281 -22.14 36.61 -7.39
N LEU A 282 -21.49 36.87 -6.25
CA LEU A 282 -20.20 37.56 -6.17
C LEU A 282 -19.10 36.77 -6.91
N PHE A 283 -18.98 35.46 -6.68
CA PHE A 283 -18.01 34.61 -7.37
C PHE A 283 -18.25 34.54 -8.88
N ARG A 284 -19.50 34.69 -9.29
CA ARG A 284 -19.88 34.76 -10.70
C ARG A 284 -19.83 36.15 -11.29
N LYS A 285 -19.36 37.16 -10.53
CA LYS A 285 -19.29 38.56 -10.96
C LYS A 285 -20.61 39.07 -11.56
N GLY A 286 -21.75 38.67 -10.98
CA GLY A 286 -23.08 39.06 -11.45
C GLY A 286 -23.66 38.23 -12.61
N ALA A 287 -23.02 37.13 -13.03
CA ALA A 287 -23.51 36.31 -14.16
C ALA A 287 -24.71 35.38 -13.82
N GLY A 288 -25.47 35.63 -12.75
CA GLY A 288 -26.63 34.83 -12.30
C GLY A 288 -26.30 33.42 -11.80
N PRO A 289 -27.26 32.61 -11.29
CA PRO A 289 -27.06 31.21 -10.89
C PRO A 289 -26.89 30.26 -12.09
N ARG A 290 -26.29 29.06 -11.90
CA ARG A 290 -26.13 28.10 -13.00
C ARG A 290 -27.47 27.39 -13.10
N HIS A 291 -28.19 27.54 -14.20
CA HIS A 291 -29.34 26.69 -14.46
C HIS A 291 -28.79 25.27 -14.69
N GLY A 292 -29.19 24.34 -13.82
CA GLY A 292 -28.89 22.93 -13.93
C GLY A 292 -29.77 22.26 -14.98
#